data_AF-A0A6L7TQS8-F1
#
_entry.id   AF-A0A6L7TQS8-F1
#
_cell.length_a   1.000
_cell.length_b   1.000
_cell.length_c   1.000
_cell.angle_alpha   90.00
_cell.angle_beta   90.00
_cell.angle_gamma   90.00
#
_symmetry.space_group_name_H-M   'P 1'
#
loop_
_entity.id
_entity.type
_entity.pdbx_description
1 polymer ?
#
loop_
_entity_poly.entity_id
_entity_poly.type
_entity_poly.pdbx_seq_one_letter_code
_entity_poly.pdbx_strand_id
1 'polypeptide(L)'
;MRMLTKAEACRELAVSLSTLDRRIASGEIPARREPRGRRHRVYVMLEDDPPGNGKLADSELAAARERIRGLEEQVDLLCEQLEQERQRNAGLVDELKAAQTTARGRRGLWWRFWRRWMVPV
;
A
#
# COMPACT_ATOMS: atom_id res chain seq x y z
N MET A 1 -18.09 12.61 32.47
CA MET A 1 -18.59 11.26 32.79
C MET A 1 -20.07 11.22 32.43
N ARG A 2 -20.42 10.51 31.37
CA ARG A 2 -21.77 10.47 30.81
C ARG A 2 -22.45 9.15 31.13
N MET A 3 -23.74 9.22 31.42
CA MET A 3 -24.60 8.06 31.69
C MET A 3 -25.37 7.72 30.42
N LEU A 4 -25.05 6.57 29.83
CA LEU A 4 -25.66 6.14 28.57
C LEU A 4 -26.51 4.90 28.80
N THR A 5 -27.58 4.75 28.02
CA THR A 5 -28.32 3.49 27.99
C THR A 5 -27.44 2.40 27.38
N LYS A 6 -27.73 1.12 27.66
CA LYS A 6 -26.97 0.00 27.07
C LYS A 6 -26.89 0.07 25.54
N ALA A 7 -27.96 0.48 24.87
CA ALA A 7 -28.00 0.58 23.41
C ALA A 7 -27.12 1.73 22.87
N GLU A 8 -27.04 2.84 23.59
CA GLU A 8 -26.14 3.95 23.24
C GLU A 8 -24.68 3.56 23.51
N ALA A 9 -24.41 2.95 24.66
CA ALA A 9 -23.07 2.46 25.00
C ALA A 9 -22.56 1.40 24.01
N CYS A 10 -23.44 0.52 23.51
CA CYS A 10 -23.09 -0.44 22.45
C CYS A 10 -22.68 0.23 21.15
N ARG A 11 -23.40 1.28 20.75
CA ARG A 11 -23.09 2.04 19.53
C ARG A 11 -21.78 2.80 19.68
N GLU A 12 -21.56 3.39 20.83
CA GLU A 12 -20.36 4.16 21.15
C GLU A 12 -19.10 3.30 21.20
N LEU A 13 -19.17 2.16 21.90
CA LEU A 13 -18.06 1.24 22.05
C LEU A 13 -17.91 0.27 20.86
N ALA A 14 -18.80 0.36 19.87
CA ALA A 14 -18.91 -0.56 18.74
C ALA A 14 -18.94 -2.06 19.16
N VAL A 15 -19.62 -2.38 20.26
CA VAL A 15 -19.74 -3.76 20.79
C VAL A 15 -21.19 -4.24 20.85
N SER A 16 -21.36 -5.56 20.80
CA SER A 16 -22.69 -6.17 20.98
C SER A 16 -23.22 -5.99 22.41
N LEU A 17 -24.54 -6.04 22.58
CA LEU A 17 -25.19 -6.02 23.90
C LEU A 17 -24.71 -7.15 24.82
N SER A 18 -24.47 -8.34 24.25
CA SER A 18 -23.96 -9.49 25.01
C SER A 18 -22.54 -9.27 25.55
N THR A 19 -21.69 -8.64 24.74
CA THR A 19 -20.32 -8.26 25.11
C THR A 19 -20.36 -7.18 26.19
N LEU A 20 -21.22 -6.17 26.02
CA LEU A 20 -21.41 -5.12 27.00
C LEU A 20 -21.88 -5.68 28.35
N ASP A 21 -22.85 -6.58 28.35
CA ASP A 21 -23.38 -7.21 29.58
C ASP A 21 -22.34 -8.07 30.29
N ARG A 22 -21.53 -8.83 29.52
CA ARG A 22 -20.39 -9.57 30.06
C ARG A 22 -19.38 -8.63 30.73
N ARG A 23 -19.06 -7.49 30.11
CA ARG A 23 -18.10 -6.50 30.64
C ARG A 23 -18.61 -5.75 31.86
N ILE A 24 -19.91 -5.47 31.92
CA ILE A 24 -20.55 -4.93 33.12
C ILE A 24 -20.51 -5.97 34.24
N ALA A 25 -20.75 -7.24 33.93
CA ALA A 25 -20.71 -8.33 34.91
C ALA A 25 -19.29 -8.63 35.42
N SER A 26 -18.27 -8.49 34.57
CA SER A 26 -16.85 -8.63 34.96
C SER A 26 -16.30 -7.40 35.69
N GLY A 27 -17.03 -6.28 35.71
CA GLY A 27 -16.60 -5.03 36.34
C GLY A 27 -15.65 -4.18 35.49
N GLU A 28 -15.38 -4.57 34.25
CA GLU A 28 -14.57 -3.79 33.29
C GLU A 28 -15.21 -2.45 32.92
N ILE A 29 -16.55 -2.42 32.92
CA ILE A 29 -17.30 -1.21 32.58
C ILE A 29 -18.17 -0.81 33.77
N PRO A 30 -17.99 0.39 34.33
CA PRO A 30 -18.79 0.85 35.44
C PRO A 30 -20.23 1.11 34.98
N ALA A 31 -21.20 0.55 35.70
CA ALA A 31 -22.61 0.71 35.41
C ALA A 31 -23.41 1.01 36.67
N ARG A 32 -24.38 1.91 36.54
CA ARG A 32 -25.32 2.29 37.60
C ARG A 32 -26.69 1.66 37.33
N ARG A 33 -27.23 0.97 38.33
CA ARG A 33 -28.59 0.43 38.28
C ARG A 33 -29.52 1.38 39.03
N GLU A 34 -30.50 1.92 38.33
CA GLU A 34 -31.51 2.79 38.93
C GLU A 34 -32.86 2.08 39.01
N PRO A 35 -33.52 2.12 40.19
CA PRO A 35 -34.86 1.58 40.35
C PRO A 35 -35.87 2.49 39.63
N ARG A 36 -36.70 1.90 38.78
CA ARG A 36 -37.82 2.57 38.10
C ARG A 36 -39.10 1.77 38.35
N GLY A 37 -39.71 2.01 39.51
CA GLY A 37 -40.89 1.26 39.96
C GLY A 37 -40.55 -0.23 40.12
N ARG A 38 -41.26 -1.12 39.40
CA ARG A 38 -41.02 -2.58 39.45
C ARG A 38 -39.85 -3.07 38.59
N ARG A 39 -39.17 -2.20 37.84
CA ARG A 39 -38.07 -2.58 36.94
C ARG A 39 -36.82 -1.77 37.24
N HIS A 40 -35.67 -2.28 36.82
CA HIS A 40 -34.40 -1.56 36.90
C HIS A 40 -33.99 -1.09 35.50
N ARG A 41 -33.41 0.11 35.43
CA ARG A 41 -32.66 0.55 34.24
C ARG A 41 -31.17 0.52 34.58
N VAL A 42 -30.37 0.07 33.63
CA VAL A 42 -28.91 0.04 33.74
C VAL A 42 -28.36 1.12 32.83
N TYR A 43 -27.61 2.04 33.42
CA TYR A 43 -26.86 3.06 32.72
C TYR A 43 -25.38 2.71 32.78
N VAL A 44 -24.72 2.77 31.63
CA VAL A 44 -23.28 2.60 31.52
C VAL A 44 -22.64 3.95 31.72
N MET A 45 -21.66 4.01 32.62
CA MET A 45 -20.88 5.22 32.85
C MET A 45 -19.66 5.16 31.95
N LEU A 46 -19.65 5.98 30.90
CA LEU A 46 -18.50 6.15 30.04
C LEU A 46 -17.81 7.45 30.41
N GLU A 47 -16.48 7.41 30.50
CA GLU A 47 -15.70 8.64 30.48
C GLU A 47 -15.95 9.33 29.13
N ASP A 48 -16.03 10.66 29.17
CA ASP A 48 -16.02 11.41 27.93
C ASP A 48 -14.63 11.18 27.33
N ASP A 49 -14.56 10.75 26.06
CA ASP A 49 -13.29 10.56 25.39
C ASP A 49 -12.40 11.77 25.67
N PRO A 50 -11.15 11.59 26.14
CA PRO A 50 -10.27 12.74 26.29
C PRO A 50 -10.20 13.44 24.92
N PRO A 51 -10.35 14.77 24.85
CA PRO A 51 -10.21 15.50 23.60
C PRO A 51 -8.74 15.44 23.18
N GLY A 52 -8.33 14.34 22.55
CA GLY A 52 -6.91 14.05 22.30
C GLY A 52 -6.63 13.15 21.10
N ASN A 53 -7.55 12.26 20.72
CA ASN A 53 -7.27 11.30 19.64
C ASN A 53 -7.39 11.85 18.22
N GLY A 54 -8.17 12.92 18.00
CA GLY A 54 -8.31 13.52 16.66
C GLY A 54 -7.00 14.13 16.13
N LYS A 55 -6.28 14.86 16.99
CA LYS A 55 -5.04 15.54 16.59
C LYS A 55 -3.87 14.58 16.35
N LEU A 56 -3.81 13.47 17.10
CA LEU A 56 -2.80 12.43 16.89
C LEU A 56 -3.08 11.67 15.58
N ALA A 57 -4.32 11.27 15.35
CA ALA A 57 -4.73 10.64 14.09
C ALA A 57 -4.49 11.55 12.88
N ASP A 58 -4.76 12.85 12.99
CA ASP A 58 -4.50 13.83 11.93
C ASP A 58 -3.00 14.00 11.66
N SER A 59 -2.16 13.96 12.70
CA SER A 59 -0.70 14.05 12.56
C SER A 59 -0.09 12.79 11.92
N GLU A 60 -0.60 11.61 12.27
CA GLU A 60 -0.17 10.35 11.66
C GLU A 60 -0.64 10.24 10.20
N LEU A 61 -1.86 10.69 9.91
CA LEU A 61 -2.38 10.80 8.53
C LEU A 61 -1.57 11.79 7.68
N ALA A 62 -1.16 12.93 8.25
CA ALA A 62 -0.31 13.89 7.56
C ALA A 62 1.08 13.31 7.27
N ALA A 63 1.70 12.64 8.24
CA ALA A 63 2.98 11.96 8.07
C ALA A 63 2.91 10.83 7.03
N ALA A 64 1.82 10.06 7.02
CA ALA A 64 1.60 9.02 6.03
C ALA A 64 1.46 9.59 4.61
N ARG A 65 0.75 10.72 4.44
CA ARG A 65 0.59 11.40 3.15
C ARG A 65 1.91 11.92 2.59
N GLU A 66 2.73 12.54 3.42
CA GLU A 66 4.06 13.02 2.99
C GLU A 66 4.97 11.84 2.60
N ARG A 67 4.91 10.73 3.34
CA ARG A 67 5.66 9.52 2.98
C ARG A 67 5.19 8.90 1.67
N ILE A 68 3.88 8.88 1.40
CA ILE A 68 3.33 8.41 0.13
C ILE A 68 3.82 9.29 -1.01
N ARG A 69 3.73 10.63 -0.88
CA ARG A 69 4.22 11.55 -1.91
C ARG A 69 5.70 11.33 -2.21
N GLY A 70 6.54 11.22 -1.19
CA GLY A 70 7.97 10.97 -1.37
C GLY A 70 8.29 9.59 -2.01
N LEU A 71 7.40 8.60 -1.84
CA LEU A 71 7.53 7.31 -2.52
C LEU A 71 7.05 7.38 -3.98
N GLU A 72 5.99 8.13 -4.26
CA GLU A 72 5.50 8.37 -5.62
C GLU A 72 6.58 9.07 -6.47
N GLU A 73 7.21 10.11 -5.94
CA GLU A 73 8.33 10.80 -6.61
C GLU A 73 9.51 9.87 -6.90
N GLN A 74 9.82 8.94 -5.98
CA GLN A 74 10.87 7.94 -6.21
C GLN A 74 10.49 6.93 -7.29
N VAL A 75 9.22 6.52 -7.33
CA VAL A 75 8.71 5.61 -8.37
C VAL A 75 8.79 6.27 -9.74
N ASP A 76 8.42 7.55 -9.85
CA ASP A 76 8.50 8.29 -11.11
C ASP A 76 9.95 8.39 -11.61
N LEU A 77 10.89 8.75 -10.73
CA LEU A 77 12.32 8.79 -11.08
C LEU A 77 12.86 7.42 -11.52
N LEU A 78 12.45 6.34 -10.85
CA LEU A 78 12.87 4.99 -11.23
C LEU A 78 12.26 4.55 -12.56
N CYS A 79 11.01 4.94 -12.85
CA CYS A 79 10.38 4.68 -14.14
C CYS A 79 11.12 5.39 -15.27
N GLU A 80 11.49 6.66 -15.10
CA GLU A 80 12.29 7.41 -16.09
C GLU A 80 13.66 6.75 -16.32
N GLN A 81 14.35 6.33 -15.26
CA GLN A 81 15.62 5.61 -15.38
C GLN A 81 15.47 4.28 -16.13
N LEU A 82 14.40 3.53 -15.84
CA LEU A 82 14.12 2.27 -16.52
C LEU A 82 13.87 2.49 -18.03
N GLU A 83 13.15 3.55 -18.39
CA GLU A 83 12.90 3.91 -19.78
C GLU A 83 14.19 4.29 -20.52
N GLN A 84 15.06 5.08 -19.87
CA GLN A 84 16.37 5.41 -20.44
C GLN A 84 17.23 4.16 -20.66
N GLU A 85 17.27 3.24 -19.71
CA GLU A 85 18.01 1.98 -19.85
C GLU A 85 17.40 1.06 -20.93
N ARG A 86 16.07 1.06 -21.08
CA ARG A 86 15.41 0.34 -22.19
C ARG A 86 15.79 0.92 -23.54
N GLN A 87 15.83 2.24 -23.67
CA GLN A 87 16.26 2.90 -24.90
C GLN A 87 17.73 2.61 -25.23
N ARG A 88 18.62 2.66 -24.23
CA ARG A 88 20.04 2.29 -24.39
C ARG A 88 20.19 0.85 -24.87
N ASN A 89 19.49 -0.10 -24.23
CA ASN A 89 19.52 -1.50 -24.61
C ASN A 89 18.97 -1.73 -26.02
N ALA A 90 17.90 -1.03 -26.41
CA ALA A 90 17.37 -1.11 -27.76
C ALA A 90 18.42 -0.67 -28.81
N GLY A 91 19.12 0.44 -28.55
CA GLY A 91 20.21 0.91 -29.41
C GLY A 91 21.34 -0.12 -29.54
N LEU A 92 21.79 -0.71 -28.42
CA LEU A 92 22.84 -1.74 -28.42
C LEU A 92 22.41 -3.02 -29.18
N VAL A 93 21.14 -3.41 -29.07
CA VAL A 93 20.59 -4.56 -29.80
C VAL A 93 20.59 -4.28 -31.30
N ASP A 94 20.26 -3.08 -31.72
CA ASP A 94 20.25 -2.70 -33.14
C ASP A 94 21.67 -2.58 -33.70
N GLU A 95 22.63 -2.06 -32.93
CA GLU A 95 24.06 -2.09 -33.28
C GLU A 95 24.58 -3.52 -33.43
N LEU A 96 24.22 -4.43 -32.52
CA LEU A 96 24.56 -5.84 -32.60
C LEU A 96 24.00 -6.50 -33.86
N LYS A 97 22.74 -6.21 -34.21
CA LYS A 97 22.13 -6.71 -35.46
C LYS A 97 22.85 -6.15 -36.69
N ALA A 98 23.19 -4.87 -36.70
CA ALA A 98 23.92 -4.23 -37.80
C ALA A 98 25.34 -4.78 -37.96
N ALA A 99 26.02 -5.08 -36.84
CA ALA A 99 27.33 -5.72 -36.86
C ALA A 99 27.24 -7.16 -37.40
N GLN A 100 26.21 -7.92 -37.01
CA GLN A 100 25.99 -9.29 -37.49
C GLN A 100 25.67 -9.35 -39.00
N THR A 101 24.83 -8.45 -39.51
CA THR A 101 24.51 -8.38 -40.94
C THR A 101 25.74 -8.01 -41.76
N THR A 102 26.52 -7.03 -41.29
CA THR A 102 27.80 -6.64 -41.91
C THR A 102 28.81 -7.80 -41.92
N ALA A 103 28.93 -8.53 -40.81
CA ALA A 103 29.81 -9.69 -40.71
C ALA A 103 29.37 -10.87 -41.59
N ARG A 104 28.05 -11.09 -41.80
CA ARG A 104 27.54 -12.08 -42.78
C ARG A 104 27.83 -11.65 -44.22
N GLY A 105 27.61 -10.39 -44.56
CA GLY A 105 27.87 -9.86 -45.90
C GLY A 105 29.34 -9.98 -46.30
N ARG A 106 30.26 -9.58 -45.40
CA ARG A 106 31.71 -9.70 -45.64
C ARG A 106 32.17 -11.15 -45.79
N ARG A 107 31.64 -12.08 -44.98
CA ARG A 107 31.94 -13.51 -45.11
C ARG A 107 31.50 -14.09 -46.45
N GLY A 108 30.32 -13.72 -46.95
CA GLY A 108 29.84 -14.17 -48.27
C GLY A 108 30.67 -13.63 -49.44
N LEU A 109 31.11 -12.38 -49.36
CA LEU A 109 31.99 -11.77 -50.37
C LEU A 109 33.39 -12.40 -50.38
N TRP A 110 33.95 -12.64 -49.20
CA TRP A 110 35.24 -13.33 -49.07
C TRP A 110 35.17 -14.75 -49.62
N TRP A 111 34.11 -15.51 -49.32
CA TRP A 111 33.91 -16.86 -49.85
C TRP A 111 33.78 -16.87 -51.39
N ARG A 112 33.07 -15.89 -51.97
CA ARG A 112 32.98 -15.73 -53.44
C ARG A 112 34.31 -15.36 -54.08
N PHE A 113 35.11 -14.52 -53.42
CA PHE A 113 36.46 -14.18 -53.86
C PHE A 113 37.35 -15.44 -53.90
N TRP A 114 37.38 -16.22 -52.82
CA TRP A 114 38.15 -17.47 -52.79
C TRP A 114 37.70 -18.46 -53.86
N ARG A 115 36.40 -18.65 -54.06
CA ARG A 115 35.87 -19.57 -55.09
C ARG A 115 36.30 -19.18 -56.51
N ARG A 116 36.56 -17.91 -56.78
CA ARG A 116 37.02 -17.41 -58.09
C ARG A 116 38.51 -17.61 -58.34
N TRP A 117 39.31 -17.72 -57.29
CA TRP A 117 40.77 -17.91 -57.38
C TRP A 117 41.23 -19.37 -57.19
N MET A 118 40.34 -20.24 -56.72
CA MET A 118 40.67 -21.63 -56.36
C MET A 118 40.16 -22.68 -57.35
N VAL A 119 39.56 -22.29 -58.48
CA VAL A 119 39.20 -23.20 -59.58
C VAL A 119 40.35 -23.17 -60.59
N PRO A 120 41.19 -24.22 -60.67
CA PRO A 120 42.17 -24.34 -61.74
C PRO A 120 41.41 -24.63 -63.04
N VAL A 121 41.62 -23.81 -64.06
CA VAL A 121 41.38 -24.17 -65.47
C VAL A 121 42.69 -24.63 -66.05
#